data_AF-A0A6A5FTE1-F1
#
_entry.id   AF-A0A6A5FTE1-F1
#
_cell.length_a   1.000
_cell.length_b   1.000
_cell.length_c   1.000
_cell.angle_alpha   90.00
_cell.angle_beta   90.00
_cell.angle_gamma   90.00
#
_symmetry.space_group_name_H-M   'P 1'
#
loop_
_entity.id
_entity.type
_entity.pdbx_description
1 polymer ?
#
loop_
_entity_poly.entity_id
_entity_poly.type
_entity_poly.pdbx_seq_one_letter_code
_entity_poly.pdbx_strand_id
1 'polypeptide(L)'
;MRSPLTLLILSTLTLAAAEQSADQLCSSFDAQQSCGQCIKAHAECAWCIDPHSSLTNRCQLKSKFTNETCTPHLVYSPQTAQVKTQQNLPLETKQHDGKTVVRLQPQAVSVRLMPGHSATVSFKYLHQTDQNRRSTEPETMEIQTSDVRDSPLNLKFFIVCEGELKETKSCRVQNNQIVEFKIEILVNSCSSTGDITLSVGILGQRTIAGLYVTTICGCECEKHPEINSRLCHQNGHLVCGQCVCDQSRGGDKCECPLASHGVSTAVELENKCRFNSSSPVCNDSGKCKCGQCQCNKPTVTGKFCQCDNDSCPLAVNGKVCSGNGVCDCGVCKCEMGWERDDCSCETASNNCVENGTEKPKEAEPEEEEEPATTIKTVENISDIEPVKEMPSDDELEKELDDAAKPKGQTSSSSLVYRVASVLVAVIFFF
;
A
#
# COMPACT_ATOMS: atom_id res chain seq x y z
N MET A 1 59.36 -21.93 37.26
CA MET A 1 57.89 -21.80 37.18
C MET A 1 57.58 -20.37 36.72
N ARG A 2 57.36 -20.16 35.42
CA ARG A 2 56.97 -18.86 34.84
C ARG A 2 55.64 -19.09 34.13
N SER A 3 54.57 -18.48 34.64
CA SER A 3 53.20 -18.58 34.14
C SER A 3 53.02 -17.68 32.91
N PRO A 4 52.33 -18.11 31.83
CA PRO A 4 51.99 -17.24 30.74
C PRO A 4 50.69 -16.49 31.04
N LEU A 5 50.80 -15.16 31.12
CA LEU A 5 49.68 -14.23 31.22
C LEU A 5 48.95 -14.23 29.87
N THR A 6 47.81 -14.90 29.78
CA THR A 6 46.96 -14.92 28.58
C THR A 6 46.06 -13.69 28.59
N LEU A 7 46.31 -12.75 27.68
CA LEU A 7 45.43 -11.61 27.40
C LEU A 7 44.14 -12.12 26.74
N LEU A 8 43.01 -12.00 27.43
CA LEU A 8 41.67 -12.15 26.86
C LEU A 8 41.25 -10.82 26.21
N ILE A 9 41.26 -10.77 24.88
CA ILE A 9 40.70 -9.66 24.10
C ILE A 9 39.18 -9.86 24.05
N LEU A 10 38.43 -9.11 24.87
CA LEU A 10 36.98 -9.03 24.75
C LEU A 10 36.65 -8.18 23.49
N SER A 11 36.26 -8.82 22.39
CA SER A 11 35.63 -8.10 21.28
C SER A 11 34.20 -7.78 21.66
N THR A 12 33.93 -6.52 22.01
CA THR A 12 32.58 -6.02 22.19
C THR A 12 31.91 -5.89 20.81
N LEU A 13 31.11 -6.90 20.46
CA LEU A 13 30.18 -6.83 19.33
C LEU A 13 29.11 -5.78 19.70
N THR A 14 29.28 -4.56 19.21
CA THR A 14 28.23 -3.56 19.28
C THR A 14 27.18 -3.92 18.24
N LEU A 15 26.02 -4.43 18.69
CA LEU A 15 24.83 -4.46 17.84
C LEU A 15 24.41 -3.01 17.60
N ALA A 16 24.87 -2.43 16.50
CA ALA A 16 24.21 -1.27 15.93
C ALA A 16 22.83 -1.75 15.48
N ALA A 17 21.77 -1.32 16.17
CA ALA A 17 20.43 -1.41 15.63
C ALA A 17 20.43 -0.59 14.33
N ALA A 18 20.33 -1.27 13.18
CA ALA A 18 20.17 -0.58 11.92
C ALA A 18 18.83 0.15 11.97
N GLU A 19 18.86 1.48 12.05
CA GLU A 19 17.65 2.29 11.87
C GLU A 19 17.12 2.03 10.46
N GLN A 20 15.92 1.45 10.36
CA GLN A 20 15.28 1.21 9.07
C GLN A 20 14.93 2.55 8.44
N SER A 21 15.30 2.73 7.17
CA SER A 21 14.95 3.95 6.45
C SER A 21 13.44 4.05 6.23
N ALA A 22 12.92 5.27 6.16
CA ALA A 22 11.51 5.54 5.87
C ALA A 22 11.01 4.81 4.62
N ASP A 23 11.84 4.73 3.57
CA ASP A 23 11.51 4.06 2.32
C ASP A 23 11.29 2.55 2.48
N GLN A 24 12.14 1.91 3.29
CA GLN A 24 12.03 0.48 3.61
C GLN A 24 10.76 0.20 4.43
N LEU A 25 10.42 1.10 5.36
CA LEU A 25 9.19 0.98 6.16
C LEU A 25 7.94 1.09 5.28
N CYS A 26 7.89 2.08 4.37
CA CYS A 26 6.76 2.22 3.45
C CYS A 26 6.62 1.03 2.48
N SER A 27 7.75 0.41 2.11
CA SER A 27 7.79 -0.74 1.19
C SER A 27 7.60 -2.09 1.90
N SER A 28 7.43 -2.10 3.22
CA SER A 28 7.25 -3.33 3.99
C SER A 28 5.94 -4.04 3.64
N PHE A 29 5.92 -5.37 3.77
CA PHE A 29 4.73 -6.19 3.49
C PHE A 29 3.50 -5.70 4.26
N ASP A 30 3.66 -5.37 5.54
CA ASP A 30 2.58 -4.87 6.39
C ASP A 30 2.05 -3.52 5.88
N ALA A 31 2.94 -2.59 5.50
CA ALA A 31 2.56 -1.28 4.97
C ALA A 31 1.78 -1.36 3.65
N GLN A 32 2.03 -2.38 2.83
CA GLN A 32 1.31 -2.58 1.56
C GLN A 32 -0.10 -3.17 1.73
N GLN A 33 -0.45 -3.72 2.91
CA GLN A 33 -1.75 -4.39 3.10
C GLN A 33 -2.95 -3.44 3.04
N SER A 34 -2.78 -2.19 3.48
CA SER A 34 -3.87 -1.20 3.49
C SER A 34 -3.33 0.20 3.66
N CYS A 35 -4.15 1.19 3.33
CA CYS A 35 -3.85 2.59 3.56
C CYS A 35 -3.52 2.88 5.04
N GLY A 36 -4.28 2.30 5.97
CA GLY A 36 -4.04 2.50 7.39
C GLY A 36 -2.74 1.90 7.90
N GLN A 37 -2.33 0.73 7.38
CA GLN A 37 -1.02 0.17 7.71
C GLN A 37 0.13 1.01 7.11
N CYS A 38 -0.06 1.50 5.88
CA CYS A 38 0.90 2.41 5.24
C CYS A 38 1.19 3.65 6.09
N ILE A 39 0.14 4.32 6.58
CA ILE A 39 0.28 5.53 7.38
C ILE A 39 0.87 5.24 8.77
N LYS A 40 0.65 4.04 9.32
CA LYS A 40 1.29 3.62 10.58
C LYS A 40 2.78 3.31 10.42
N ALA A 41 3.21 2.91 9.22
CA ALA A 41 4.58 2.47 8.99
C ALA A 41 5.59 3.61 9.18
N HIS A 42 5.33 4.79 8.60
CA HIS A 42 6.17 5.97 8.77
C HIS A 42 5.45 7.27 8.37
N ALA A 43 5.92 8.41 8.86
CA ALA A 43 5.34 9.73 8.61
C ALA A 43 5.33 10.19 7.16
N GLU A 44 6.39 9.78 6.47
CA GLU A 44 6.64 10.16 5.09
C GLU A 44 5.98 9.19 4.12
N CYS A 45 5.36 8.10 4.62
CA CYS A 45 4.56 7.22 3.80
C CYS A 45 3.28 7.94 3.37
N ALA A 46 2.91 7.71 2.13
CA ALA A 46 1.65 8.16 1.55
C ALA A 46 1.07 7.04 0.70
N TRP A 47 -0.25 7.06 0.55
CA TRP A 47 -1.02 6.02 -0.12
C TRP A 47 -1.75 6.58 -1.34
N CYS A 48 -1.62 5.92 -2.48
CA CYS A 48 -2.39 6.28 -3.67
C CYS A 48 -3.83 5.72 -3.60
N ILE A 49 -4.82 6.61 -3.46
CA ILE A 49 -6.25 6.27 -3.44
C ILE A 49 -6.90 6.22 -4.83
N ASP A 50 -6.13 6.40 -5.91
CA ASP A 50 -6.65 6.32 -7.27
C ASP A 50 -7.05 4.86 -7.63
N PRO A 51 -8.33 4.58 -7.90
CA PRO A 51 -8.77 3.24 -8.29
C PRO A 51 -8.25 2.79 -9.66
N HIS A 52 -7.77 3.72 -10.49
CA HIS A 52 -7.22 3.43 -11.82
C HIS A 52 -5.69 3.34 -11.83
N SER A 53 -5.04 3.52 -10.67
CA SER A 53 -3.58 3.45 -10.59
C SER A 53 -3.05 2.11 -11.08
N SER A 54 -1.97 2.17 -11.87
CA SER A 54 -1.22 1.00 -12.34
C SER A 54 -0.07 0.62 -11.40
N LEU A 55 0.06 1.29 -10.26
CA LEU A 55 1.10 1.05 -9.28
C LEU A 55 0.99 -0.36 -8.70
N THR A 56 2.12 -1.07 -8.66
CA THR A 56 2.25 -2.34 -7.93
C THR A 56 2.10 -2.11 -6.43
N ASN A 57 2.75 -1.06 -5.91
CA ASN A 57 2.74 -0.69 -4.50
C ASN A 57 2.05 0.67 -4.34
N ARG A 58 0.91 0.67 -3.64
CA ARG A 58 0.15 1.90 -3.36
C ARG A 58 0.75 2.71 -2.22
N CYS A 59 1.46 2.06 -1.30
CA CYS A 59 2.19 2.73 -0.22
C CYS A 59 3.63 3.03 -0.65
N GLN A 60 4.04 4.29 -0.62
CA GLN A 60 5.39 4.72 -0.96
C GLN A 60 5.76 5.99 -0.18
N LEU A 61 7.02 6.42 -0.24
CA LEU A 61 7.36 7.77 0.19
C LEU A 61 6.57 8.81 -0.59
N LYS A 62 6.07 9.84 0.10
CA LYS A 62 5.32 10.95 -0.49
C LYS A 62 6.05 11.61 -1.67
N SER A 63 7.38 11.70 -1.58
CA SER A 63 8.23 12.30 -2.62
C SER A 63 8.36 11.46 -3.90
N LYS A 64 7.98 10.17 -3.87
CA LYS A 64 8.05 9.27 -5.04
C LYS A 64 6.83 9.38 -5.96
N PHE A 65 5.73 9.96 -5.49
CA PHE A 65 4.53 10.14 -6.33
C PHE A 65 4.73 11.24 -7.38
N THR A 66 4.30 10.95 -8.59
CA THR A 66 4.30 11.84 -9.75
C THR A 66 2.89 11.90 -10.34
N ASN A 67 2.59 12.92 -11.16
CA ASN A 67 1.28 13.03 -11.82
C ASN A 67 0.91 11.79 -12.67
N GLU A 68 1.92 11.08 -13.19
CA GLU A 68 1.73 9.87 -14.01
C GLU A 68 1.41 8.63 -13.18
N THR A 69 1.92 8.55 -11.94
CA THR A 69 1.72 7.38 -11.06
C THR A 69 0.50 7.54 -10.15
N CYS A 70 0.34 8.72 -9.55
CA CYS A 70 -0.81 9.08 -8.75
C CYS A 70 -0.95 10.61 -8.69
N THR A 71 -2.07 11.14 -9.18
CA THR A 71 -2.31 12.59 -9.13
C THR A 71 -2.27 13.10 -7.69
N PRO A 72 -1.66 14.26 -7.40
CA PRO A 72 -1.49 14.79 -6.03
C PRO A 72 -2.77 14.84 -5.18
N HIS A 73 -3.94 15.05 -5.79
CA HIS A 73 -5.24 15.04 -5.09
C HIS A 73 -5.71 13.64 -4.67
N LEU A 74 -5.15 12.60 -5.27
CA LEU A 74 -5.41 11.18 -4.96
C LEU A 74 -4.27 10.56 -4.15
N VAL A 75 -3.33 11.36 -3.65
CA VAL A 75 -2.30 10.91 -2.70
C VAL A 75 -2.78 11.22 -1.29
N TYR A 76 -3.15 10.18 -0.54
CA TYR A 76 -3.48 10.29 0.87
C TYR A 76 -2.20 10.37 1.71
N SER A 77 -1.99 11.52 2.34
CA SER A 77 -0.87 11.78 3.24
C SER A 77 -1.40 12.67 4.38
N PRO A 78 -1.71 12.09 5.55
CA PRO A 78 -2.28 12.87 6.64
C PRO A 78 -1.24 13.83 7.19
N GLN A 79 -1.65 15.08 7.40
CA GLN A 79 -0.83 16.06 8.09
C GLN A 79 -0.79 15.69 9.58
N THR A 80 0.41 15.39 10.09
CA THR A 80 0.67 15.14 11.51
C THR A 80 1.14 16.42 12.21
N ALA A 81 1.28 16.35 13.53
CA ALA A 81 1.66 17.46 14.40
C ALA A 81 0.79 18.72 14.21
N GLN A 82 -0.47 18.53 13.82
CA GLN A 82 -1.41 19.62 13.67
C GLN A 82 -1.89 20.07 15.05
N VAL A 83 -1.55 21.31 15.42
CA VAL A 83 -2.05 21.96 16.63
C VAL A 83 -3.08 23.02 16.21
N LYS A 84 -4.33 22.82 16.60
CA LYS A 84 -5.43 23.76 16.34
C LYS A 84 -5.99 24.27 17.65
N THR A 85 -5.87 25.58 17.87
CA THR A 85 -6.52 26.26 19.00
C THR A 85 -8.03 26.34 18.75
N GLN A 86 -8.82 25.81 19.69
CA GLN A 86 -10.28 25.82 19.62
C GLN A 86 -10.88 27.01 20.39
N GLN A 87 -10.29 27.34 21.55
CA GLN A 87 -10.73 28.45 22.39
C GLN A 87 -9.52 29.20 22.95
N ASN A 88 -9.49 30.52 22.76
CA ASN A 88 -8.39 31.39 23.18
C ASN A 88 -8.89 32.78 23.61
N LEU A 89 -9.70 32.81 24.66
CA LEU A 89 -10.04 34.03 25.36
C LEU A 89 -8.76 34.67 25.94
N PRO A 90 -8.55 35.98 25.77
CA PRO A 90 -7.39 36.66 26.32
C PRO A 90 -7.36 36.56 27.85
N LEU A 91 -6.16 36.59 28.42
CA LEU A 91 -5.96 36.74 29.86
C LEU A 91 -6.71 37.96 30.40
N GLU A 92 -7.13 37.88 31.66
CA GLU A 92 -7.87 38.93 32.39
C GLU A 92 -9.30 39.21 31.89
N THR A 93 -9.73 38.58 30.80
CA THR A 93 -11.14 38.63 30.38
C THR A 93 -12.01 37.75 31.27
N LYS A 94 -13.32 38.03 31.29
CA LYS A 94 -14.29 37.18 31.98
C LYS A 94 -14.74 36.05 31.07
N GLN A 95 -14.89 34.85 31.63
CA GLN A 95 -15.54 33.74 30.97
C GLN A 95 -17.05 34.02 30.80
N HIS A 96 -17.74 33.13 30.07
CA HIS A 96 -19.18 33.24 29.77
C HIS A 96 -20.06 33.30 31.04
N ASP A 97 -19.57 32.83 32.18
CA ASP A 97 -20.26 32.90 33.47
C ASP A 97 -20.25 34.32 34.10
N GLY A 98 -19.50 35.26 33.52
CA GLY A 98 -19.33 36.64 34.01
C GLY A 98 -18.60 36.77 35.36
N LYS A 99 -18.14 35.65 35.94
CA LYS A 99 -17.57 35.56 37.29
C LYS A 99 -16.12 35.10 37.26
N THR A 100 -15.79 34.13 36.41
CA THR A 100 -14.45 33.54 36.35
C THR A 100 -13.56 34.36 35.42
N VAL A 101 -12.41 34.79 35.95
CA VAL A 101 -11.39 35.52 35.17
C VAL A 101 -10.46 34.53 34.51
N VAL A 102 -10.21 34.70 33.21
CA VAL A 102 -9.30 33.87 32.42
C VAL A 102 -7.88 34.12 32.89
N ARG A 103 -7.24 33.07 33.42
CA ARG A 103 -5.82 33.11 33.84
C ARG A 103 -4.93 32.17 33.05
N LEU A 104 -5.49 31.25 32.27
CA LEU A 104 -4.77 30.33 31.40
C LEU A 104 -5.31 30.45 29.98
N GLN A 105 -4.41 30.58 29.02
CA GLN A 105 -4.74 30.57 27.60
C GLN A 105 -3.74 29.71 26.81
N PRO A 106 -4.14 29.06 25.72
CA PRO A 106 -5.53 28.84 25.29
C PRO A 106 -6.33 27.96 26.26
N GLN A 107 -7.67 28.02 26.21
CA GLN A 107 -8.55 27.21 27.07
C GLN A 107 -8.91 25.87 26.44
N ALA A 108 -8.81 25.75 25.12
CA ALA A 108 -9.06 24.49 24.41
C ALA A 108 -8.13 24.36 23.20
N VAL A 109 -7.43 23.24 23.09
CA VAL A 109 -6.53 22.93 21.97
C VAL A 109 -6.79 21.51 21.50
N SER A 110 -6.95 21.32 20.19
CA SER A 110 -6.95 20.00 19.55
C SER A 110 -5.63 19.74 18.86
N VAL A 111 -5.07 18.56 19.08
CA VAL A 111 -3.81 18.09 18.52
C VAL A 111 -4.07 16.81 17.74
N ARG A 112 -3.59 16.72 16.50
CA ARG A 112 -3.65 15.48 15.70
C ARG A 112 -2.23 14.97 15.44
N LEU A 113 -1.95 13.75 15.89
CA LEU A 113 -0.61 13.16 15.87
C LEU A 113 -0.65 11.71 15.38
N MET A 114 0.33 11.34 14.57
CA MET A 114 0.63 9.93 14.27
C MET A 114 1.50 9.33 15.39
N PRO A 115 1.48 8.02 15.59
CA PRO A 115 2.45 7.34 16.44
C PRO A 115 3.91 7.71 16.07
N GLY A 116 4.78 7.80 17.07
CA GLY A 116 6.17 8.22 16.94
C GLY A 116 6.40 9.73 16.80
N HIS A 117 5.35 10.54 16.67
CA HIS A 117 5.48 11.99 16.48
C HIS A 117 5.19 12.78 17.73
N SER A 118 5.87 13.91 17.87
CA SER A 118 5.56 14.91 18.88
C SER A 118 4.99 16.20 18.30
N ALA A 119 4.15 16.88 19.09
CA ALA A 119 3.76 18.26 18.86
C ALA A 119 3.83 19.04 20.16
N THR A 120 4.15 20.33 20.04
CA THR A 120 4.33 21.22 21.18
C THR A 120 3.22 22.26 21.22
N VAL A 121 2.49 22.30 22.33
CA VAL A 121 1.44 23.30 22.59
C VAL A 121 1.98 24.33 23.58
N SER A 122 1.83 25.61 23.24
CA SER A 122 2.26 26.72 24.10
C SER A 122 1.08 27.34 24.84
N PHE A 123 1.29 27.60 26.13
CA PHE A 123 0.32 28.19 27.05
C PHE A 123 0.91 29.44 27.71
N LYS A 124 0.03 30.38 28.08
CA LYS A 124 0.37 31.51 28.95
C LYS A 124 -0.51 31.47 30.18
N TYR A 125 0.12 31.60 31.34
CA TYR A 125 -0.53 31.61 32.64
C TYR A 125 -0.26 32.93 33.36
N LEU A 126 -1.30 33.64 33.77
CA LEU A 126 -1.20 34.82 34.63
C LEU A 126 -1.30 34.39 36.09
N HIS A 127 -0.17 34.46 36.80
CA HIS A 127 -0.10 34.10 38.20
C HIS A 127 -0.75 35.15 39.10
N GLN A 128 -1.55 34.70 40.06
CA GLN A 128 -2.05 35.54 41.15
C GLN A 128 -1.83 34.81 42.47
N THR A 129 -1.14 35.50 43.37
CA THR A 129 -0.80 35.04 44.72
C THR A 129 -2.07 34.82 45.53
N ASP A 130 -2.09 33.76 46.35
CA ASP A 130 -3.20 33.54 47.29
C ASP A 130 -3.17 34.62 48.38
N GLN A 131 -4.26 35.40 48.51
CA GLN A 131 -4.36 36.47 49.51
C GLN A 131 -4.30 35.96 50.95
N ASN A 132 -4.54 34.67 51.20
CA ASN A 132 -4.43 34.06 52.52
C ASN A 132 -3.03 33.53 52.84
N ARG A 133 -2.06 33.65 51.93
CA ARG A 133 -0.70 33.15 52.12
C ARG A 133 0.08 34.06 53.07
N ARG A 134 0.52 33.50 54.20
CA ARG A 134 1.35 34.18 55.21
C ARG A 134 2.87 34.04 54.99
N SER A 135 3.30 33.33 53.94
CA SER A 135 4.72 33.04 53.69
C SER A 135 5.41 34.15 52.88
N THR A 136 6.62 34.50 53.30
CA THR A 136 7.54 35.40 52.58
C THR A 136 8.35 34.71 51.47
N GLU A 137 8.27 33.39 51.35
CA GLU A 137 8.95 32.66 50.27
C GLU A 137 8.27 32.91 48.91
N PRO A 138 9.01 32.96 47.79
CA PRO A 138 8.40 33.06 46.47
C PRO A 138 7.43 31.90 46.21
N GLU A 139 6.27 32.18 45.60
CA GLU A 139 5.35 31.12 45.19
C GLU A 139 5.99 30.28 44.09
N THR A 140 5.70 28.99 44.10
CA THR A 140 6.09 28.08 43.03
C THR A 140 4.84 27.66 42.30
N MET A 141 4.77 27.93 41.00
CA MET A 141 3.74 27.33 40.16
C MET A 141 4.14 25.90 39.83
N GLU A 142 3.16 25.00 39.76
CA GLU A 142 3.34 23.64 39.30
C GLU A 142 2.23 23.27 38.31
N ILE A 143 2.61 22.76 37.14
CA ILE A 143 1.67 22.30 36.12
C ILE A 143 1.08 20.96 36.58
N GLN A 144 -0.24 20.88 36.59
CA GLN A 144 -0.98 19.66 36.87
C GLN A 144 -1.75 19.22 35.63
N THR A 145 -1.73 17.91 35.34
CA THR A 145 -2.57 17.33 34.30
C THR A 145 -3.44 16.21 34.86
N SER A 146 -4.50 15.84 34.13
CA SER A 146 -5.15 14.55 34.35
C SER A 146 -4.14 13.41 34.18
N ASP A 147 -4.40 12.28 34.84
CA ASP A 147 -3.54 11.09 34.74
C ASP A 147 -3.60 10.52 33.31
N VAL A 148 -2.42 10.20 32.78
CA VAL A 148 -2.21 9.68 31.42
C VAL A 148 -1.38 8.39 31.41
N ARG A 149 -1.14 7.78 32.57
CA ARG A 149 -0.32 6.56 32.70
C ARG A 149 -0.85 5.38 31.87
N ASP A 150 -2.17 5.27 31.73
CA ASP A 150 -2.82 4.23 30.94
C ASP A 150 -3.13 4.67 29.50
N SER A 151 -2.55 5.79 29.06
CA SER A 151 -2.70 6.32 27.71
C SER A 151 -1.42 6.12 26.88
N PRO A 152 -1.51 6.14 25.54
CA PRO A 152 -0.33 6.05 24.67
C PRO A 152 0.50 7.35 24.61
N LEU A 153 0.25 8.32 25.50
CA LEU A 153 0.90 9.63 25.48
C LEU A 153 2.13 9.68 26.38
N ASN A 154 3.18 10.32 25.88
CA ASN A 154 4.33 10.74 26.67
C ASN A 154 4.39 12.28 26.66
N LEU A 155 4.41 12.89 27.85
CA LEU A 155 4.35 14.34 28.01
C LEU A 155 5.67 14.86 28.58
N LYS A 156 6.25 15.85 27.91
CA LYS A 156 7.34 16.67 28.44
C LYS A 156 6.87 18.09 28.68
N PHE A 157 7.39 18.70 29.73
CA PHE A 157 6.95 20.00 30.21
C PHE A 157 8.12 20.96 30.20
N PHE A 158 7.93 22.12 29.60
CA PHE A 158 8.94 23.15 29.51
C PHE A 158 8.36 24.47 30.01
N ILE A 159 9.06 25.16 30.92
CA ILE A 159 8.61 26.44 31.47
C ILE A 159 9.69 27.48 31.23
N VAL A 160 9.30 28.69 30.82
CA VAL A 160 10.21 29.84 30.75
C VAL A 160 10.35 30.43 32.16
N CYS A 161 11.43 30.06 32.85
CA CYS A 161 11.79 30.54 34.18
C CYS A 161 12.89 31.59 34.08
N GLU A 162 12.65 32.79 34.61
CA GLU A 162 13.65 33.88 34.62
C GLU A 162 14.21 34.19 33.21
N GLY A 163 13.39 33.99 32.17
CA GLY A 163 13.76 34.21 30.76
C GLY A 163 14.40 32.99 30.07
N GLU A 164 14.65 31.90 30.79
CA GLU A 164 15.26 30.67 30.26
C GLU A 164 14.24 29.52 30.19
N LEU A 165 14.18 28.83 29.05
CA LEU A 165 13.33 27.65 28.89
C LEU A 165 13.96 26.43 29.58
N LYS A 166 13.27 25.86 30.57
CA LYS A 166 13.74 24.70 31.35
C LYS A 166 12.76 23.54 31.23
N GLU A 167 13.26 22.31 31.08
CA GLU A 167 12.44 21.08 31.17
C GLU A 167 12.09 20.82 32.64
N THR A 168 10.95 21.35 33.07
CA THR A 168 10.47 21.29 34.45
C THR A 168 8.95 21.42 34.48
N LYS A 169 8.31 20.88 35.53
CA LYS A 169 6.88 21.10 35.80
C LYS A 169 6.63 22.27 36.74
N SER A 170 7.67 22.80 37.38
CA SER A 170 7.55 23.84 38.39
C SER A 170 8.56 24.97 38.21
N CYS A 171 8.14 26.17 38.62
CA CYS A 171 8.91 27.40 38.47
C CYS A 171 8.57 28.40 39.58
N ARG A 172 9.55 29.17 40.06
CA ARG A 172 9.31 30.30 40.98
C ARG A 172 8.64 31.44 40.23
N VAL A 173 7.62 32.03 40.85
CA VAL A 173 6.77 33.05 40.24
C VAL A 173 6.46 34.19 41.20
N GLN A 174 6.22 35.37 40.64
CA GLN A 174 5.79 36.57 41.33
C GLN A 174 4.32 36.88 41.03
N ASN A 175 3.69 37.67 41.90
CA ASN A 175 2.32 38.12 41.69
C ASN A 175 2.19 38.90 40.36
N ASN A 176 1.12 38.67 39.60
CA ASN A 176 0.86 39.24 38.28
C ASN A 176 1.93 38.93 37.22
N GLN A 177 2.80 37.95 37.44
CA GLN A 177 3.72 37.48 36.42
C GLN A 177 2.98 36.62 35.39
N ILE A 178 3.21 36.89 34.10
CA ILE A 178 2.82 36.00 33.02
C ILE A 178 3.94 34.99 32.81
N VAL A 179 3.61 33.72 32.92
CA VAL A 179 4.52 32.61 32.67
C VAL A 179 4.11 31.90 31.40
N GLU A 180 5.08 31.72 30.51
CA GLU A 180 4.90 30.91 29.30
C GLU A 180 5.42 29.50 29.57
N PHE A 181 4.60 28.50 29.27
CA PHE A 181 4.99 27.11 29.34
C PHE A 181 4.53 26.35 28.11
N LYS A 182 5.22 25.25 27.81
CA LYS A 182 4.98 24.39 26.67
C LYS A 182 4.82 22.96 27.14
N ILE A 183 3.88 22.25 26.53
CA ILE A 183 3.72 20.81 26.71
C ILE A 183 4.03 20.18 25.36
N GLU A 184 5.10 19.38 25.32
CA GLU A 184 5.39 18.51 24.19
C GLU A 184 4.68 17.18 24.41
N ILE A 185 3.90 16.75 23.42
CA ILE A 185 3.05 15.58 23.46
C ILE A 185 3.58 14.62 22.41
N LEU A 186 4.06 13.45 22.83
CA LEU A 186 4.46 12.35 21.96
C LEU A 186 3.39 11.25 22.03
N VAL A 187 2.96 10.73 20.88
CA VAL A 187 2.07 9.57 20.80
C VAL A 187 2.91 8.34 20.49
N ASN A 188 2.90 7.33 21.35
CA ASN A 188 3.69 6.10 21.13
C ASN A 188 2.93 5.07 20.28
N SER A 189 1.61 5.01 20.42
CA SER A 189 0.77 4.04 19.74
C SER A 189 -0.64 4.58 19.52
N CYS A 190 -1.41 3.85 18.72
CA CYS A 190 -2.79 4.19 18.42
C CYS A 190 -3.70 4.02 19.61
N SER A 191 -4.54 5.04 19.88
CA SER A 191 -5.62 4.92 20.85
C SER A 191 -6.73 4.04 20.28
N SER A 192 -7.09 2.98 21.00
CA SER A 192 -8.20 2.08 20.65
C SER A 192 -9.56 2.58 21.15
N THR A 193 -9.58 3.59 22.02
CA THR A 193 -10.78 4.15 22.67
C THR A 193 -11.24 5.49 22.09
N GLY A 194 -10.56 5.99 21.06
CA GLY A 194 -10.85 7.28 20.42
C GLY A 194 -9.93 8.41 20.90
N ASP A 195 -10.45 9.64 20.84
CA ASP A 195 -9.72 10.86 21.21
C ASP A 195 -9.39 10.88 22.71
N ILE A 196 -8.15 11.24 23.03
CA ILE A 196 -7.66 11.33 24.41
C ILE A 196 -7.85 12.76 24.90
N THR A 197 -8.54 12.94 26.02
CA THR A 197 -8.76 14.27 26.61
C THR A 197 -7.89 14.45 27.85
N LEU A 198 -7.06 15.49 27.85
CA LEU A 198 -6.29 15.92 29.00
C LEU A 198 -6.83 17.23 29.56
N SER A 199 -6.92 17.30 30.88
CA SER A 199 -7.09 18.57 31.58
C SER A 199 -5.72 19.11 31.96
N VAL A 200 -5.42 20.36 31.63
CA VAL A 200 -4.18 21.06 32.00
C VAL A 200 -4.53 22.20 32.95
N GLY A 201 -3.98 22.18 34.15
CA GLY A 201 -4.19 23.21 35.16
C GLY A 201 -2.90 23.58 35.88
N ILE A 202 -3.01 24.54 36.79
CA ILE A 202 -1.94 24.90 37.72
C ILE A 202 -2.38 24.50 39.12
N LEU A 203 -1.50 23.81 39.86
CA LEU A 203 -1.80 23.35 41.20
C LEU A 203 -2.24 24.51 42.11
N GLY A 204 -3.32 24.31 42.86
CA GLY A 204 -3.89 25.33 43.76
C GLY A 204 -4.68 26.44 43.06
N GLN A 205 -4.81 26.41 41.73
CA GLN A 205 -5.53 27.42 40.96
C GLN A 205 -6.77 26.82 40.32
N ARG A 206 -7.81 27.64 40.15
CA ARG A 206 -9.10 27.22 39.56
C ARG A 206 -9.11 27.26 38.02
N THR A 207 -7.96 27.44 37.39
CA THR A 207 -7.85 27.57 35.93
C THR A 207 -7.52 26.23 35.29
N ILE A 208 -8.28 25.85 34.26
CA ILE A 208 -8.13 24.59 33.53
C ILE A 208 -8.25 24.87 32.03
N ALA A 209 -7.41 24.23 31.24
CA ALA A 209 -7.48 24.17 29.78
C ALA A 209 -7.69 22.71 29.34
N GLY A 210 -8.50 22.51 28.31
CA GLY A 210 -8.70 21.22 27.66
C GLY A 210 -7.70 21.00 26.53
N LEU A 211 -7.06 19.85 26.53
CA LEU A 211 -6.17 19.41 25.47
C LEU A 211 -6.70 18.09 24.90
N TYR A 212 -7.17 18.13 23.65
CA TYR A 212 -7.78 16.99 22.96
C TYR A 212 -6.80 16.42 21.95
N VAL A 213 -6.38 15.17 22.12
CA VAL A 213 -5.37 14.51 21.29
C VAL A 213 -6.03 13.40 20.47
N THR A 214 -6.07 13.59 19.15
CA THR A 214 -6.53 12.59 18.18
C THR A 214 -5.35 11.83 17.60
N THR A 215 -5.31 10.52 17.80
CA THR A 215 -4.30 9.65 17.18
C THR A 215 -4.69 9.32 15.73
N ILE A 216 -3.83 9.63 14.77
CA ILE A 216 -4.03 9.32 13.35
C ILE A 216 -3.52 7.91 13.08
N CYS A 217 -4.45 6.97 12.88
CA CYS A 217 -4.18 5.53 12.87
C CYS A 217 -4.73 4.79 11.65
N GLY A 218 -5.18 5.53 10.64
CA GLY A 218 -5.88 4.96 9.51
C GLY A 218 -6.19 6.04 8.49
N CYS A 219 -6.78 5.62 7.38
CA CYS A 219 -7.23 6.54 6.36
C CYS A 219 -8.71 6.83 6.48
N GLU A 220 -9.12 8.07 6.25
CA GLU A 220 -10.55 8.44 6.32
C GLU A 220 -11.38 7.69 5.27
N CYS A 221 -10.78 7.31 4.14
CA CYS A 221 -11.39 6.48 3.10
C CYS A 221 -11.66 5.03 3.54
N GLU A 222 -11.01 4.52 4.58
CA GLU A 222 -11.29 3.17 5.11
C GLU A 222 -12.60 3.12 5.90
N LYS A 223 -13.02 4.28 6.44
CA LYS A 223 -14.29 4.40 7.18
C LYS A 223 -15.50 4.50 6.25
N HIS A 224 -15.28 4.87 4.99
CA HIS A 224 -16.33 5.12 4.01
C HIS A 224 -16.07 4.34 2.70
N PRO A 225 -16.07 2.99 2.75
CA PRO A 225 -15.85 2.18 1.56
C PRO A 225 -17.05 2.25 0.61
N GLU A 226 -16.78 2.15 -0.70
CA GLU A 226 -17.83 1.97 -1.70
C GLU A 226 -18.20 0.49 -1.77
N ILE A 227 -19.33 0.15 -1.15
CA ILE A 227 -19.84 -1.22 -1.09
C ILE A 227 -20.36 -1.65 -2.47
N ASN A 228 -20.01 -2.88 -2.88
CA ASN A 228 -20.41 -3.50 -4.16
C ASN A 228 -20.05 -2.61 -5.36
N SER A 229 -18.84 -2.08 -5.34
CA SER A 229 -18.39 -1.12 -6.34
C SER A 229 -18.37 -1.75 -7.74
N ARG A 230 -18.81 -0.98 -8.73
CA ARG A 230 -18.71 -1.38 -10.14
C ARG A 230 -17.26 -1.52 -10.60
N LEU A 231 -16.34 -0.76 -10.00
CA LEU A 231 -14.90 -0.87 -10.27
C LEU A 231 -14.32 -2.22 -9.80
N CYS A 232 -14.98 -2.85 -8.83
CA CYS A 232 -14.69 -4.19 -8.32
C CYS A 232 -15.66 -5.24 -8.88
N HIS A 233 -16.21 -5.01 -10.08
CA HIS A 233 -17.18 -5.90 -10.76
C HIS A 233 -18.41 -6.27 -9.91
N GLN A 234 -18.80 -5.45 -8.93
CA GLN A 234 -19.87 -5.74 -7.96
C GLN A 234 -19.63 -7.03 -7.15
N ASN A 235 -18.37 -7.45 -7.04
CA ASN A 235 -17.91 -8.67 -6.39
C ASN A 235 -16.97 -8.36 -5.20
N GLY A 236 -17.12 -7.16 -4.64
CA GLY A 236 -16.29 -6.63 -3.56
C GLY A 236 -16.53 -5.15 -3.30
N HIS A 237 -15.73 -4.60 -2.41
CA HIS A 237 -15.82 -3.22 -1.96
C HIS A 237 -14.58 -2.42 -2.40
N LEU A 238 -14.75 -1.18 -2.84
CA LEU A 238 -13.62 -0.30 -3.12
C LEU A 238 -13.25 0.45 -1.84
N VAL A 239 -12.06 0.19 -1.33
CA VAL A 239 -11.53 0.75 -0.09
C VAL A 239 -10.22 1.47 -0.39
N CYS A 240 -10.19 2.80 -0.24
CA CYS A 240 -9.01 3.62 -0.51
C CYS A 240 -8.32 3.32 -1.87
N GLY A 241 -9.11 3.15 -2.93
CA GLY A 241 -8.62 2.88 -4.27
C GLY A 241 -8.27 1.43 -4.58
N GLN A 242 -8.38 0.51 -3.61
CA GLN A 242 -8.14 -0.92 -3.81
C GLN A 242 -9.43 -1.72 -3.63
N CYS A 243 -9.63 -2.76 -4.44
CA CYS A 243 -10.74 -3.67 -4.26
C CYS A 243 -10.45 -4.69 -3.17
N VAL A 244 -11.37 -4.81 -2.22
CA VAL A 244 -11.43 -5.89 -1.24
C VAL A 244 -12.53 -6.84 -1.70
N CYS A 245 -12.13 -8.00 -2.20
CA CYS A 245 -13.04 -8.94 -2.86
C CYS A 245 -13.84 -9.79 -1.88
N ASP A 246 -15.04 -10.18 -2.32
CA ASP A 246 -15.84 -11.17 -1.62
C ASP A 246 -15.11 -12.52 -1.56
N GLN A 247 -15.46 -13.36 -0.58
CA GLN A 247 -14.75 -14.60 -0.27
C GLN A 247 -14.58 -15.58 -1.46
N SER A 248 -15.45 -15.53 -2.47
CA SER A 248 -15.41 -16.42 -3.65
C SER A 248 -14.72 -15.80 -4.88
N ARG A 249 -14.12 -14.62 -4.72
CA ARG A 249 -13.61 -13.78 -5.81
C ARG A 249 -12.14 -13.41 -5.57
N GLY A 250 -11.43 -13.14 -6.66
CA GLY A 250 -10.03 -12.71 -6.64
C GLY A 250 -9.67 -11.84 -7.85
N GLY A 251 -8.40 -11.46 -7.94
CA GLY A 251 -7.92 -10.48 -8.91
C GLY A 251 -8.02 -9.05 -8.39
N ASP A 252 -7.27 -8.14 -9.01
CA ASP A 252 -7.15 -6.73 -8.54
C ASP A 252 -8.49 -5.98 -8.53
N LYS A 253 -9.45 -6.44 -9.34
CA LYS A 253 -10.80 -5.86 -9.47
C LYS A 253 -11.90 -6.87 -9.16
N CYS A 254 -11.58 -7.98 -8.48
CA CYS A 254 -12.54 -9.04 -8.16
C CYS A 254 -13.19 -9.68 -9.39
N GLU A 255 -12.47 -9.69 -10.52
CA GLU A 255 -12.93 -10.23 -11.79
C GLU A 255 -12.89 -11.77 -11.85
N CYS A 256 -12.06 -12.41 -11.03
CA CYS A 256 -11.79 -13.84 -11.11
C CYS A 256 -12.69 -14.65 -10.15
N PRO A 257 -13.55 -15.58 -10.62
CA PRO A 257 -14.20 -16.56 -9.76
C PRO A 257 -13.20 -17.63 -9.31
N LEU A 258 -12.97 -17.78 -8.00
CA LEU A 258 -11.93 -18.69 -7.47
C LEU A 258 -12.15 -20.15 -7.87
N ALA A 259 -13.41 -20.61 -7.82
CA ALA A 259 -13.80 -21.97 -8.17
C ALA A 259 -13.43 -22.34 -9.62
N SER A 260 -13.58 -21.41 -10.57
CA SER A 260 -13.23 -21.62 -11.98
C SER A 260 -11.74 -21.83 -12.20
N HIS A 261 -10.90 -21.38 -11.26
CA HIS A 261 -9.45 -21.55 -11.30
C HIS A 261 -8.97 -22.64 -10.33
N GLY A 262 -9.87 -23.43 -9.74
CA GLY A 262 -9.50 -24.55 -8.85
C GLY A 262 -8.76 -24.14 -7.58
N VAL A 263 -9.09 -22.96 -7.03
CA VAL A 263 -8.52 -22.44 -5.77
C VAL A 263 -9.64 -21.99 -4.85
N SER A 264 -9.36 -21.93 -3.55
CA SER A 264 -10.34 -21.56 -2.52
C SER A 264 -10.12 -20.15 -1.96
N THR A 265 -8.93 -19.57 -2.15
CA THR A 265 -8.61 -18.22 -1.67
C THR A 265 -7.98 -17.36 -2.77
N ALA A 266 -8.12 -16.02 -2.64
CA ALA A 266 -7.47 -15.07 -3.55
C ALA A 266 -5.94 -15.15 -3.48
N VAL A 267 -5.39 -15.47 -2.29
CA VAL A 267 -3.94 -15.67 -2.09
C VAL A 267 -3.43 -16.89 -2.86
N GLU A 268 -4.16 -18.01 -2.85
CA GLU A 268 -3.83 -19.18 -3.67
C GLU A 268 -3.86 -18.85 -5.16
N LEU A 269 -4.81 -18.02 -5.60
CA LEU A 269 -4.90 -17.57 -6.99
C LEU A 269 -3.66 -16.76 -7.39
N GLU A 270 -3.25 -15.80 -6.55
CA GLU A 270 -2.06 -14.98 -6.77
C GLU A 270 -0.77 -15.82 -6.74
N ASN A 271 -0.68 -16.79 -5.84
CA ASN A 271 0.47 -17.69 -5.72
C ASN A 271 0.73 -18.52 -6.98
N LYS A 272 -0.27 -18.71 -7.86
CA LYS A 272 -0.06 -19.34 -9.19
C LYS A 272 0.86 -18.53 -10.10
N CYS A 273 1.05 -17.25 -9.80
CA CYS A 273 1.93 -16.33 -10.51
C CYS A 273 3.31 -16.17 -9.84
N ARG A 274 3.61 -16.95 -8.80
CA ARG A 274 4.92 -16.97 -8.14
C ARG A 274 5.64 -18.28 -8.47
N PHE A 275 6.94 -18.20 -8.73
CA PHE A 275 7.77 -19.38 -8.93
C PHE A 275 7.89 -20.22 -7.63
N ASN A 276 8.04 -19.55 -6.48
CA ASN A 276 7.95 -20.13 -5.14
C ASN A 276 7.38 -19.10 -4.15
N SER A 277 7.15 -19.50 -2.90
CA SER A 277 6.56 -18.63 -1.87
C SER A 277 7.33 -17.33 -1.59
N SER A 278 8.63 -17.29 -1.91
CA SER A 278 9.50 -16.14 -1.67
C SER A 278 9.76 -15.31 -2.94
N SER A 279 9.34 -15.80 -4.11
CA SER A 279 9.53 -15.08 -5.37
C SER A 279 8.49 -13.97 -5.53
N PRO A 280 8.87 -12.82 -6.11
CA PRO A 280 7.92 -11.78 -6.48
C PRO A 280 6.90 -12.29 -7.50
N VAL A 281 5.73 -11.63 -7.54
CA VAL A 281 4.67 -11.95 -8.51
C VAL A 281 5.19 -11.66 -9.90
N CYS A 282 5.15 -12.66 -10.79
CA CYS A 282 5.61 -12.53 -12.17
C CYS A 282 7.02 -11.93 -12.31
N ASN A 283 7.90 -12.26 -11.35
CA ASN A 283 9.29 -11.78 -11.28
C ASN A 283 9.45 -10.26 -11.41
N ASP A 284 8.47 -9.49 -10.90
CA ASP A 284 8.32 -8.03 -11.04
C ASP A 284 8.28 -7.53 -12.51
N SER A 285 8.18 -8.46 -13.46
CA SER A 285 8.26 -8.22 -14.91
C SER A 285 6.92 -8.49 -15.61
N GLY A 286 5.84 -8.56 -14.85
CA GLY A 286 4.48 -8.75 -15.35
C GLY A 286 3.41 -8.49 -14.29
N LYS A 287 2.15 -8.66 -14.69
CA LYS A 287 0.98 -8.58 -13.82
C LYS A 287 0.28 -9.93 -13.74
N CYS A 288 -0.15 -10.33 -12.55
CA CYS A 288 -0.92 -11.57 -12.39
C CYS A 288 -2.38 -11.32 -12.76
N LYS A 289 -2.90 -12.04 -13.75
CA LYS A 289 -4.32 -12.03 -14.14
C LYS A 289 -4.91 -13.42 -13.99
N CYS A 290 -5.79 -13.55 -13.00
CA CYS A 290 -6.47 -14.79 -12.62
C CYS A 290 -5.53 -16.02 -12.55
N GLY A 291 -4.34 -15.85 -11.96
CA GLY A 291 -3.36 -16.92 -11.77
C GLY A 291 -2.44 -17.18 -12.97
N GLN A 292 -2.40 -16.28 -13.95
CA GLN A 292 -1.45 -16.31 -15.07
C GLN A 292 -0.71 -14.98 -15.19
N CYS A 293 0.59 -15.03 -15.47
CA CYS A 293 1.39 -13.83 -15.65
C CYS A 293 1.22 -13.23 -17.05
N GLN A 294 0.92 -11.93 -17.10
CA GLN A 294 0.98 -11.11 -18.30
C GLN A 294 2.24 -10.25 -18.24
N CYS A 295 3.24 -10.58 -19.06
CA CYS A 295 4.54 -9.92 -19.02
C CYS A 295 4.48 -8.50 -19.58
N ASN A 296 5.32 -7.61 -19.05
CA ASN A 296 5.29 -6.17 -19.37
C ASN A 296 5.75 -5.86 -20.80
N LYS A 297 6.51 -6.76 -21.44
CA LYS A 297 7.06 -6.62 -22.80
C LYS A 297 6.96 -7.95 -23.55
N PRO A 298 6.84 -7.94 -24.89
CA PRO A 298 6.80 -9.16 -25.69
C PRO A 298 8.12 -9.97 -25.64
N THR A 299 9.25 -9.31 -25.36
CA THR A 299 10.58 -9.93 -25.23
C THR A 299 10.77 -10.60 -23.86
N VAL A 300 9.92 -10.28 -22.88
CA VAL A 300 9.91 -10.96 -21.58
C VAL A 300 8.94 -12.13 -21.64
N THR A 301 9.45 -13.34 -21.44
CA THR A 301 8.73 -14.60 -21.62
C THR A 301 8.82 -15.52 -20.40
N GLY A 302 8.18 -16.68 -20.49
CA GLY A 302 8.12 -17.69 -19.43
C GLY A 302 6.89 -17.55 -18.54
N LYS A 303 6.52 -18.65 -17.87
CA LYS A 303 5.32 -18.76 -17.02
C LYS A 303 5.23 -17.67 -15.95
N PHE A 304 6.38 -17.21 -15.45
CA PHE A 304 6.48 -16.22 -14.39
C PHE A 304 7.18 -14.94 -14.86
N CYS A 305 7.23 -14.68 -16.18
CA CYS A 305 7.96 -13.55 -16.78
C CYS A 305 9.42 -13.47 -16.36
N GLN A 306 10.07 -14.62 -16.17
CA GLN A 306 11.43 -14.70 -15.64
C GLN A 306 12.52 -14.57 -16.71
N CYS A 307 12.15 -14.64 -17.99
CA CYS A 307 13.09 -14.68 -19.10
C CYS A 307 13.05 -13.36 -19.86
N ASP A 308 14.15 -12.60 -19.84
CA ASP A 308 14.30 -11.40 -20.67
C ASP A 308 15.14 -11.74 -21.92
N ASN A 309 14.48 -11.81 -23.08
CA ASN A 309 15.15 -12.17 -24.32
C ASN A 309 15.88 -11.00 -24.99
N ASP A 310 15.78 -9.77 -24.46
CA ASP A 310 16.62 -8.65 -24.89
C ASP A 310 18.05 -8.74 -24.33
N SER A 311 18.25 -9.56 -23.30
CA SER A 311 19.55 -9.77 -22.64
C SER A 311 20.46 -10.78 -23.37
N CYS A 312 20.01 -11.37 -24.48
CA CYS A 312 20.82 -12.29 -25.27
C CYS A 312 22.01 -11.58 -25.97
N PRO A 313 23.10 -12.30 -26.27
CA PRO A 313 24.22 -11.76 -27.02
C PRO A 313 23.79 -11.07 -28.33
N LEU A 314 24.30 -9.85 -28.54
CA LEU A 314 24.08 -9.07 -29.75
C LEU A 314 25.31 -9.17 -30.66
N ALA A 315 25.10 -9.39 -31.95
CA ALA A 315 26.16 -9.26 -32.94
C ALA A 315 26.58 -7.80 -33.14
N VAL A 316 27.69 -7.60 -33.85
CA VAL A 316 28.24 -6.28 -34.24
C VAL A 316 27.21 -5.42 -35.00
N ASN A 317 26.26 -6.05 -35.70
CA ASN A 317 25.17 -5.38 -36.43
C ASN A 317 23.91 -5.10 -35.58
N GLY A 318 23.96 -5.36 -34.27
CA GLY A 318 22.87 -5.12 -33.33
C GLY A 318 21.74 -6.17 -33.34
N LYS A 319 21.92 -7.32 -34.01
CA LYS A 319 20.94 -8.41 -34.00
C LYS A 319 21.16 -9.38 -32.84
N VAL A 320 20.09 -9.75 -32.15
CA VAL A 320 20.07 -10.80 -31.11
C VAL A 320 20.45 -12.15 -31.74
N CYS A 321 21.34 -12.89 -31.09
CA CYS A 321 21.85 -14.19 -31.55
C CYS A 321 22.40 -14.14 -32.98
N SER A 322 23.06 -13.03 -33.33
CA SER A 322 23.58 -12.73 -34.67
C SER A 322 22.53 -12.76 -35.81
N GLY A 323 21.24 -12.89 -35.48
CA GLY A 323 20.17 -13.14 -36.44
C GLY A 323 20.10 -14.58 -36.95
N ASN A 324 20.85 -15.51 -36.36
CA ASN A 324 20.97 -16.92 -36.77
C ASN A 324 20.52 -17.90 -35.67
N GLY A 325 19.64 -17.44 -34.79
CA GLY A 325 19.19 -18.22 -33.65
C GLY A 325 18.02 -17.56 -32.96
N VAL A 326 17.32 -18.35 -32.16
CA VAL A 326 16.22 -17.89 -31.30
C VAL A 326 16.76 -17.72 -29.89
N CYS A 327 16.55 -16.53 -29.30
CA CYS A 327 16.86 -16.31 -27.90
C CYS A 327 15.84 -17.03 -27.01
N ASP A 328 16.33 -17.92 -26.15
CA ASP A 328 15.55 -18.63 -25.15
C ASP A 328 16.14 -18.33 -23.76
N CYS A 329 15.51 -17.39 -23.05
CA CYS A 329 15.86 -17.03 -21.67
C CYS A 329 17.34 -16.62 -21.47
N GLY A 330 17.84 -15.75 -22.36
CA GLY A 330 19.22 -15.24 -22.31
C GLY A 330 20.26 -16.15 -22.98
N VAL A 331 19.84 -17.28 -23.55
CA VAL A 331 20.71 -18.21 -24.28
C VAL A 331 20.29 -18.30 -25.74
N CYS A 332 21.23 -18.17 -26.66
CA CYS A 332 20.95 -18.33 -28.08
C CYS A 332 20.84 -19.82 -28.46
N LYS A 333 19.68 -20.20 -28.99
CA LYS A 333 19.46 -21.49 -29.65
C LYS A 333 19.72 -21.30 -31.14
N CYS A 334 20.93 -21.65 -31.56
CA CYS A 334 21.37 -21.47 -32.94
C CYS A 334 20.60 -22.35 -33.91
N GLU A 335 20.30 -21.79 -35.07
CA GLU A 335 19.77 -22.54 -36.20
C GLU A 335 20.81 -23.56 -36.70
N MET A 336 20.35 -24.62 -37.38
CA MET A 336 21.27 -25.61 -37.96
C MET A 336 22.27 -24.91 -38.89
N GLY A 337 23.55 -25.22 -38.73
CA GLY A 337 24.60 -24.52 -39.47
C GLY A 337 25.29 -23.42 -38.68
N TRP A 338 24.87 -23.08 -37.45
CA TRP A 338 25.49 -22.02 -36.64
C TRP A 338 25.90 -22.50 -35.24
N GLU A 339 27.02 -21.99 -34.74
CA GLU A 339 27.58 -22.31 -33.43
C GLU A 339 28.10 -21.05 -32.69
N ARG A 340 28.60 -21.26 -31.47
CA ARG A 340 28.95 -20.27 -30.43
C ARG A 340 27.75 -19.72 -29.65
N ASP A 341 28.04 -19.10 -28.52
CA ASP A 341 27.04 -18.58 -27.58
C ASP A 341 26.14 -17.48 -28.17
N ASP A 342 26.59 -16.81 -29.24
CA ASP A 342 25.88 -15.74 -29.97
C ASP A 342 25.46 -16.14 -31.39
N CYS A 343 25.65 -17.41 -31.79
CA CYS A 343 25.39 -17.93 -33.14
C CYS A 343 26.11 -17.17 -34.26
N SER A 344 27.30 -16.62 -34.00
CA SER A 344 28.04 -15.83 -34.97
C SER A 344 28.82 -16.67 -35.99
N CYS A 345 29.01 -17.97 -35.75
CA CYS A 345 29.94 -18.81 -36.50
C CYS A 345 29.20 -19.87 -37.29
N GLU A 346 29.42 -19.91 -38.60
CA GLU A 346 28.88 -20.96 -39.47
C GLU A 346 29.69 -22.26 -39.26
N THR A 347 29.01 -23.38 -39.06
CA THR A 347 29.63 -24.72 -38.85
C THR A 347 30.14 -25.33 -40.15
N ALA A 348 29.78 -24.77 -41.31
CA ALA A 348 30.39 -25.14 -42.58
C ALA A 348 31.82 -24.57 -42.66
N SER A 349 32.83 -25.44 -42.52
CA SER A 349 34.27 -25.13 -42.67
C SER A 349 34.68 -24.63 -44.08
N ASN A 350 33.75 -24.24 -44.94
CA ASN A 350 34.00 -23.85 -46.33
C ASN A 350 34.89 -22.59 -46.45
N ASN A 351 35.14 -21.86 -45.36
CA ASN A 351 35.97 -20.64 -45.34
C ASN A 351 37.01 -20.61 -44.21
N CYS A 352 37.30 -21.73 -43.54
CA CYS A 352 38.38 -21.77 -42.54
C CYS A 352 39.74 -21.89 -43.26
N VAL A 353 40.39 -20.76 -43.52
CA VAL A 353 41.75 -20.73 -44.07
C VAL A 353 42.77 -20.76 -42.93
N GLU A 354 43.26 -21.93 -42.56
CA GLU A 354 44.49 -22.03 -41.77
C GLU A 354 45.68 -21.90 -42.74
N ASN A 355 46.40 -20.78 -42.69
CA ASN A 355 47.63 -20.53 -43.47
C ASN A 355 47.54 -20.77 -44.99
N GLY A 356 46.64 -20.06 -45.66
CA GLY A 356 46.79 -19.68 -47.07
C GLY A 356 46.91 -20.80 -48.11
N THR A 357 46.37 -22.00 -47.86
CA THR A 357 46.26 -23.03 -48.90
C THR A 357 44.86 -23.63 -48.92
N GLU A 358 44.17 -23.50 -50.05
CA GLU A 358 42.91 -24.21 -50.31
C GLU A 358 43.17 -25.73 -50.29
N LYS A 359 42.47 -26.48 -49.42
CA LYS A 359 42.46 -27.95 -49.47
C LYS A 359 41.26 -28.40 -50.33
N PRO A 360 41.43 -29.31 -51.31
CA PRO A 360 40.33 -29.77 -52.14
C PRO A 360 39.34 -30.65 -51.37
N LYS A 361 38.08 -30.66 -51.84
CA LYS A 361 37.01 -31.57 -51.42
C LYS A 361 37.52 -33.01 -51.21
N GLU A 362 37.32 -33.54 -50.00
CA GLU A 362 37.28 -34.99 -49.78
C GLU A 362 35.86 -35.49 -50.09
N ALA A 363 35.81 -36.55 -50.88
CA ALA A 363 34.62 -37.13 -51.45
C ALA A 363 33.70 -37.76 -50.40
N GLU A 364 32.40 -37.74 -50.69
CA GLU A 364 31.37 -38.56 -50.04
C GLU A 364 31.79 -40.04 -50.07
N PRO A 365 31.75 -40.77 -48.94
CA PRO A 365 31.65 -42.23 -48.97
C PRO A 365 30.20 -42.61 -49.28
N GLU A 366 30.03 -43.43 -50.31
CA GLU A 366 28.79 -44.12 -50.65
C GLU A 366 28.23 -44.86 -49.42
N GLU A 367 26.97 -44.62 -49.06
CA GLU A 367 26.25 -45.44 -48.09
C GLU A 367 25.91 -46.80 -48.74
N GLU A 368 26.46 -47.87 -48.19
CA GLU A 368 26.04 -49.25 -48.47
C GLU A 368 24.64 -49.50 -47.87
N GLU A 369 23.69 -49.91 -48.73
CA GLU A 369 22.40 -50.48 -48.34
C GLU A 369 22.59 -51.83 -47.62
N GLU A 370 21.92 -52.02 -46.48
CA GLU A 370 21.62 -53.33 -45.88
C GLU A 370 20.15 -53.34 -45.38
N PRO A 371 19.51 -54.53 -45.31
CA PRO A 371 18.27 -54.77 -46.05
C PRO A 371 16.96 -54.61 -45.26
N ALA A 372 15.88 -54.45 -46.04
CA ALA A 372 14.50 -54.43 -45.60
C ALA A 372 14.10 -55.70 -44.83
N THR A 373 13.60 -55.51 -43.61
CA THR A 373 12.81 -56.52 -42.89
C THR A 373 11.32 -56.21 -43.03
N THR A 374 10.64 -57.08 -43.77
CA THR A 374 9.20 -57.13 -43.95
C THR A 374 8.48 -57.33 -42.62
N ILE A 375 7.67 -56.35 -42.19
CA ILE A 375 6.57 -56.58 -41.25
C ILE A 375 5.27 -56.10 -41.89
N LYS A 376 4.28 -56.97 -41.74
CA LYS A 376 3.00 -57.05 -42.44
C LYS A 376 2.09 -55.84 -42.17
N THR A 377 1.44 -55.39 -43.24
CA THR A 377 0.21 -54.60 -43.23
C THR A 377 -0.84 -55.24 -42.32
N VAL A 378 -1.36 -54.46 -41.38
CA VAL A 378 -2.69 -54.66 -40.79
C VAL A 378 -3.52 -53.45 -41.19
N GLU A 379 -4.56 -53.75 -41.97
CA GLU A 379 -5.61 -52.84 -42.36
C GLU A 379 -6.48 -52.42 -41.17
N ASN A 380 -7.08 -51.23 -41.32
CA ASN A 380 -8.20 -50.66 -40.57
C ASN A 380 -7.95 -50.24 -39.12
N ILE A 381 -8.13 -48.93 -38.88
CA ILE A 381 -9.30 -48.42 -38.14
C ILE A 381 -9.60 -47.03 -38.70
N SER A 382 -10.76 -46.98 -39.39
CA SER A 382 -11.63 -45.82 -39.58
C SER A 382 -11.92 -45.16 -38.24
N ASP A 383 -11.79 -43.83 -38.17
CA ASP A 383 -12.70 -42.91 -37.47
C ASP A 383 -11.99 -41.57 -37.23
N ILE A 384 -11.88 -40.73 -38.27
CA ILE A 384 -11.82 -39.27 -38.09
C ILE A 384 -12.64 -38.64 -39.23
N GLU A 385 -13.74 -37.99 -38.86
CA GLU A 385 -14.62 -37.20 -39.72
C GLU A 385 -13.85 -36.07 -40.44
N PRO A 386 -14.27 -35.65 -41.64
CA PRO A 386 -13.66 -34.51 -42.30
C PRO A 386 -13.89 -33.24 -41.48
N VAL A 387 -12.82 -32.51 -41.19
CA VAL A 387 -12.89 -31.13 -40.68
C VAL A 387 -13.65 -30.31 -41.73
N LYS A 388 -14.85 -29.88 -41.36
CA LYS A 388 -15.65 -28.91 -42.11
C LYS A 388 -14.84 -27.61 -42.21
N GLU A 389 -14.66 -27.11 -43.41
CA GLU A 389 -14.13 -25.76 -43.64
C GLU A 389 -14.97 -24.73 -42.88
N MET A 390 -14.29 -23.77 -42.25
CA MET A 390 -14.93 -22.58 -41.66
C MET A 390 -15.55 -21.75 -42.79
N PRO A 391 -16.78 -21.23 -42.64
CA PRO A 391 -17.32 -20.25 -43.59
C PRO A 391 -16.57 -18.93 -43.46
N SER A 392 -16.40 -18.25 -44.60
CA SER A 392 -15.85 -16.89 -44.69
C SER A 392 -16.73 -15.85 -43.99
N ASP A 393 -16.11 -14.73 -43.60
CA ASP A 393 -16.66 -13.62 -42.79
C ASP A 393 -17.97 -12.97 -43.31
N ASP A 394 -18.46 -13.32 -44.50
CA ASP A 394 -19.69 -12.78 -45.08
C ASP A 394 -20.98 -13.53 -44.66
N GLU A 395 -20.90 -14.63 -43.91
CA GLU A 395 -22.08 -15.41 -43.46
C GLU A 395 -22.48 -15.21 -41.98
N LEU A 396 -21.79 -14.31 -41.23
CA LEU A 396 -22.14 -13.98 -39.83
C LEU A 396 -22.88 -12.64 -39.65
N GLU A 397 -23.11 -11.88 -40.73
CA GLU A 397 -23.87 -10.61 -40.65
C GLU A 397 -25.40 -10.78 -40.85
N LYS A 398 -25.91 -12.02 -40.93
CA LYS A 398 -27.36 -12.27 -41.16
C LYS A 398 -28.16 -12.78 -39.96
N GLU A 399 -27.54 -12.99 -38.79
CA GLU A 399 -28.25 -13.36 -37.55
C GLU A 399 -28.36 -12.21 -36.52
N LEU A 400 -27.95 -10.98 -36.86
CA LEU A 400 -28.01 -9.82 -35.97
C LEU A 400 -29.14 -8.80 -36.27
N ASP A 401 -29.97 -9.04 -37.29
CA ASP A 401 -31.07 -8.14 -37.67
C ASP A 401 -32.49 -8.60 -37.26
N ASP A 402 -32.67 -9.81 -36.71
CA ASP A 402 -34.00 -10.32 -36.35
C ASP A 402 -34.41 -10.11 -34.87
N ALA A 403 -33.59 -9.46 -34.04
CA ALA A 403 -33.92 -9.19 -32.64
C ALA A 403 -34.37 -7.75 -32.34
N ALA A 404 -34.37 -6.84 -33.32
CA ALA A 404 -34.68 -5.42 -33.11
C ALA A 404 -35.94 -4.97 -33.88
N LYS A 405 -37.13 -5.35 -33.40
CA LYS A 405 -38.35 -4.58 -33.72
C LYS A 405 -39.38 -4.58 -32.58
N PRO A 406 -39.91 -3.41 -32.17
CA PRO A 406 -40.85 -3.31 -31.07
C PRO A 406 -42.26 -3.70 -31.52
N LYS A 407 -42.91 -4.61 -30.78
CA LYS A 407 -44.35 -4.84 -30.93
C LYS A 407 -45.11 -4.01 -29.89
N GLY A 408 -45.96 -3.13 -30.42
CA GLY A 408 -46.68 -2.10 -29.69
C GLY A 408 -47.91 -2.57 -28.91
N GLN A 409 -48.46 -1.56 -28.24
CA GLN A 409 -49.70 -1.54 -27.46
C GLN A 409 -50.90 -2.14 -28.18
N THR A 410 -51.74 -2.84 -27.41
CA THR A 410 -53.21 -2.69 -27.53
C THR A 410 -53.83 -2.57 -26.14
N SER A 411 -54.72 -1.59 -26.01
CA SER A 411 -55.57 -1.28 -24.87
C SER A 411 -56.95 -1.90 -25.08
N SER A 412 -57.60 -2.41 -24.02
CA SER A 412 -59.06 -2.29 -23.85
C SER A 412 -59.53 -2.67 -22.43
N SER A 413 -59.81 -1.63 -21.65
CA SER A 413 -61.03 -1.32 -20.86
C SER A 413 -61.82 -2.36 -20.05
N SER A 414 -62.17 -1.90 -18.82
CA SER A 414 -63.40 -2.13 -18.02
C SER A 414 -63.50 -3.47 -17.25
N LEU A 415 -63.97 -3.57 -15.99
CA LEU A 415 -65.00 -2.84 -15.25
C LEU A 415 -65.00 -3.28 -13.73
N VAL A 416 -65.33 -2.36 -12.80
CA VAL A 416 -65.93 -2.52 -11.41
C VAL A 416 -65.17 -3.37 -10.36
N TYR A 417 -64.81 -2.94 -9.14
CA TYR A 417 -65.59 -2.49 -7.96
C TYR A 417 -64.60 -1.79 -6.98
N ARG A 418 -64.73 -0.52 -6.55
CA ARG A 418 -65.58 0.06 -5.48
C ARG A 418 -65.64 -0.76 -4.16
N VAL A 419 -65.01 -0.29 -3.07
CA VAL A 419 -65.62 0.39 -1.90
C VAL A 419 -64.74 0.33 -0.62
N ALA A 420 -64.65 1.50 0.03
CA ALA A 420 -64.50 1.83 1.46
C ALA A 420 -63.16 1.66 2.21
N SER A 421 -62.59 2.83 2.51
CA SER A 421 -62.04 3.20 3.81
C SER A 421 -63.08 3.05 4.93
N VAL A 422 -62.69 2.50 6.09
CA VAL A 422 -63.30 2.82 7.40
C VAL A 422 -62.21 2.82 8.48
N LEU A 423 -62.16 3.95 9.19
CA LEU A 423 -61.50 4.23 10.45
C LEU A 423 -61.64 3.09 11.49
N VAL A 424 -60.71 3.03 12.46
CA VAL A 424 -60.96 3.27 13.89
C VAL A 424 -59.70 2.85 14.67
N ALA A 425 -59.04 3.83 15.24
CA ALA A 425 -58.19 3.67 16.41
C ALA A 425 -59.07 3.52 17.66
N VAL A 426 -58.65 2.73 18.65
CA VAL A 426 -58.91 2.86 20.12
C VAL A 426 -58.49 1.53 20.80
N ILE A 427 -57.37 1.46 21.52
CA ILE A 427 -57.16 1.63 22.98
C ILE A 427 -57.05 0.27 23.73
N PHE A 428 -55.85 0.08 24.31
CA PHE A 428 -55.46 -0.53 25.61
C PHE A 428 -55.85 -1.95 26.07
N PHE A 429 -54.96 -2.44 26.95
CA PHE A 429 -54.93 -3.64 27.83
C PHE A 429 -54.24 -4.86 27.18
N PHE A 430 -53.11 -5.39 27.67
CA PHE A 430 -52.45 -5.37 28.98
C PHE A 430 -50.93 -5.18 28.87
#